data_AF-W2I9Z9-F1
#
_entry.id   AF-W2I9Z9-F1
#
_cell.length_a   1.000
_cell.length_b   1.000
_cell.length_c   1.000
_cell.angle_alpha   90.00
_cell.angle_beta   90.00
_cell.angle_gamma   90.00
#
_symmetry.space_group_name_H-M   'P 1'
#
loop_
_entity.id
_entity.type
_entity.pdbx_description
1 polymer ?
#
loop_
_entity_poly.entity_id
_entity_poly.type
_entity_poly.pdbx_seq_one_letter_code
_entity_poly.pdbx_strand_id
1 'polypeptide(L)' 'MLLAASVIPHKSPQNDALVEFQSCSKGLDISKFGKSYKDTFYKPELNHADTVFLTSDGWLKDSQKPAKWFECLL' A
#
# COMPACT_ATOMS: atom_id res chain seq x y z
N MET A 1 -12.92 -0.31 -7.40
CA MET A 1 -11.67 -1.09 -7.32
C MET A 1 -11.86 -2.59 -7.58
N LEU A 2 -12.90 -3.25 -7.02
CA LEU A 2 -13.11 -4.70 -7.20
C LEU A 2 -13.13 -5.18 -8.66
N LEU A 3 -13.75 -4.42 -9.57
CA LEU A 3 -13.74 -4.76 -11.00
C LEU A 3 -12.34 -4.70 -11.62
N ALA A 4 -11.57 -3.66 -11.32
CA ALA A 4 -10.20 -3.50 -11.83
C ALA A 4 -9.31 -4.68 -11.43
N ALA A 5 -9.40 -5.11 -10.16
CA ALA A 5 -8.67 -6.28 -9.65
C ALA A 5 -8.94 -7.57 -10.45
N SER A 6 -10.14 -7.72 -11.01
CA SER A 6 -10.56 -8.93 -11.73
C SER A 6 -10.26 -8.92 -13.24
N VAL A 7 -10.18 -7.74 -13.86
CA VAL A 7 -10.08 -7.59 -15.32
C VAL A 7 -8.70 -7.15 -15.78
N ILE A 8 -7.90 -6.54 -14.89
CA ILE A 8 -6.55 -6.09 -15.22
C ILE A 8 -5.59 -7.24 -14.98
N PRO A 9 -4.85 -7.70 -16.01
CA PRO A 9 -3.86 -8.74 -15.84
C PRO A 9 -2.66 -8.20 -15.06
N HIS A 10 -2.30 -8.90 -13.99
CA HIS A 10 -1.11 -8.63 -13.18
C HIS A 10 -0.12 -9.80 -13.28
N LYS A 11 1.17 -9.51 -13.15
CA LYS A 11 2.25 -10.51 -13.12
C LYS A 11 2.45 -11.08 -11.71
N SER A 12 1.95 -10.38 -10.68
CA SER A 12 2.08 -10.73 -9.26
C SER A 12 0.76 -10.52 -8.50
N PRO A 13 0.48 -11.34 -7.47
CA PRO A 13 -0.63 -11.09 -6.55
C PRO A 13 -0.40 -9.85 -5.65
N GLN A 14 0.80 -9.26 -5.66
CA GLN A 14 1.13 -8.08 -4.86
C GLN A 14 0.84 -6.81 -5.68
N ASN A 15 -0.43 -6.42 -5.69
CA ASN A 15 -0.91 -5.23 -6.36
C ASN A 15 -2.02 -4.58 -5.54
N ASP A 16 -2.34 -3.32 -5.85
CA ASP A 16 -3.41 -2.54 -5.23
C ASP A 16 -4.70 -2.54 -6.09
N ALA A 17 -4.89 -3.54 -6.94
CA ALA A 17 -5.89 -3.65 -8.02
C ALA A 17 -5.64 -2.79 -9.28
N LEU A 18 -4.56 -1.99 -9.32
CA LEU A 18 -4.18 -1.23 -10.52
C LEU A 18 -2.68 -1.31 -10.81
N VAL A 19 -1.85 -1.16 -9.78
CA VAL A 19 -0.40 -1.07 -9.86
C VAL A 19 0.25 -2.19 -9.03
N GLU A 20 1.26 -2.83 -9.60
CA GLU A 20 2.02 -3.88 -8.93
C GLU A 20 3.09 -3.30 -7.99
N PHE A 21 3.31 -3.93 -6.85
CA PHE A 21 4.29 -3.48 -5.85
C PHE A 21 5.71 -3.31 -6.42
N GLN A 22 6.12 -4.16 -7.37
CA GLN A 22 7.42 -4.07 -8.04
C GLN A 22 7.57 -2.78 -8.86
N SER A 23 6.46 -2.26 -9.41
CA SER A 23 6.48 -0.98 -10.12
C SER A 23 6.72 0.18 -9.14
N CYS A 24 6.07 0.16 -7.97
CA CYS A 24 6.21 1.20 -6.95
C CYS A 24 7.57 1.17 -6.24
N SER A 25 8.17 -0.02 -6.07
CA SER A 25 9.41 -0.22 -5.32
C SER A 25 10.68 -0.20 -6.18
N LYS A 26 10.57 0.17 -7.47
CA LYS A 26 11.70 0.16 -8.40
C LYS A 26 12.84 1.05 -7.88
N GLY A 27 14.03 0.46 -7.75
CA GLY A 27 15.23 1.15 -7.24
C GLY A 27 15.32 1.19 -5.71
N LEU A 28 14.40 0.55 -4.99
CA LEU A 28 14.43 0.42 -3.53
C LEU A 28 14.68 -1.03 -3.12
N ASP A 29 15.31 -1.21 -1.96
CA ASP A 29 15.51 -2.53 -1.37
C ASP A 29 14.21 -3.04 -0.74
N ILE A 30 13.56 -3.98 -1.42
CA ILE A 30 12.27 -4.55 -1.00
C ILE A 30 12.32 -5.22 0.38
N SER A 31 13.51 -5.65 0.85
CA SER A 31 13.67 -6.30 2.15
C SER A 31 13.48 -5.35 3.33
N LYS A 32 13.60 -4.03 3.08
CA LYS A 32 13.42 -2.99 4.09
C LYS A 32 11.96 -2.62 4.32
N PHE A 33 11.05 -3.10 3.47
CA PHE A 33 9.64 -2.75 3.56
C PHE A 33 8.94 -3.55 4.65
N GLY A 34 8.15 -2.85 5.48
CA GLY A 34 7.39 -3.44 6.57
C GLY A 34 5.91 -3.07 6.52
N LYS A 35 5.09 -3.72 7.35
CA LYS A 35 3.62 -3.57 7.37
C LYS A 35 3.11 -2.71 8.52
N SER A 36 3.97 -2.17 9.35
CA SER A 36 3.60 -1.25 10.41
C SER A 36 3.66 0.18 9.90
N TYR A 37 2.71 1.04 10.29
CA TYR A 37 2.77 2.48 10.03
C TYR A 37 3.99 3.16 10.70
N LYS A 38 4.78 2.43 11.47
CA LYS A 38 6.05 2.89 12.06
C LYS A 38 7.27 2.58 11.17
N ASP A 39 7.11 1.79 10.12
CA ASP A 39 8.21 1.43 9.23
C ASP A 39 8.53 2.58 8.27
N THR A 40 9.82 2.95 8.14
CA THR A 40 10.24 4.00 7.19
C THR A 40 9.82 3.67 5.76
N PHE A 41 10.05 2.42 5.34
CA PHE A 41 9.53 1.90 4.08
C PHE A 41 8.22 1.15 4.35
N TYR A 42 7.13 1.90 4.52
CA TYR A 42 5.83 1.31 4.76
C TYR A 42 5.25 0.67 3.50
N LYS A 43 4.77 -0.57 3.64
CA LYS A 43 4.06 -1.34 2.63
C LYS A 43 2.61 -1.51 3.05
N PRO A 44 1.73 -0.54 2.71
CA PRO A 44 0.32 -0.63 3.04
C PRO A 44 -0.36 -1.80 2.32
N GLU A 45 -1.37 -2.39 2.95
CA GLU A 45 -2.32 -3.34 2.36
C GLU A 45 -3.61 -2.59 2.02
N LEU A 46 -3.51 -1.67 1.07
CA LEU A 46 -4.58 -0.82 0.58
C LEU A 46 -4.86 -1.10 -0.90
N ASN A 47 -6.09 -0.85 -1.34
CA ASN A 47 -6.38 -0.76 -2.77
C ASN A 47 -5.99 0.63 -3.30
N HIS A 48 -5.90 0.78 -4.62
CA HIS A 48 -5.42 2.01 -5.27
C HIS A 48 -6.34 3.23 -5.05
N ALA A 49 -7.60 3.04 -4.65
CA ALA A 49 -8.48 4.17 -4.30
C ALA A 49 -8.21 4.63 -2.86
N ASP A 50 -7.90 3.73 -1.95
CA ASP A 50 -7.60 4.09 -0.56
C ASP A 50 -6.25 4.83 -0.43
N THR A 51 -5.35 4.69 -1.42
CA THR A 51 -4.06 5.41 -1.46
C THR A 51 -4.18 6.91 -1.74
N VAL A 52 -5.38 7.44 -1.98
CA VAL A 52 -5.62 8.90 -2.03
C VAL A 52 -6.06 9.49 -0.67
N PHE A 53 -6.12 8.66 0.38
CA PHE A 53 -6.27 9.06 1.78
C PHE A 53 -7.54 9.86 2.14
N LEU A 54 -8.61 9.72 1.36
CA LEU A 54 -9.88 10.45 1.58
C LEU A 54 -10.68 9.98 2.80
N THR A 55 -10.34 8.81 3.36
CA THR A 55 -11.10 8.17 4.46
C THR A 55 -10.25 7.90 5.71
N SER A 56 -9.05 8.49 5.80
CA SER A 56 -8.11 8.27 6.92
C SER A 56 -7.75 6.79 7.13
N ASP A 57 -7.39 6.42 8.36
CA ASP A 57 -6.89 5.09 8.72
C ASP A 57 -7.98 4.02 8.84
N GLY A 58 -7.67 2.84 8.33
CA GLY A 58 -8.35 1.59 8.63
C GLY A 58 -8.17 1.17 10.09
N TRP A 59 -9.17 0.47 10.61
CA TRP A 59 -9.29 0.22 12.04
C TRP A 59 -8.57 -1.06 12.46
N LEU A 60 -8.53 -2.07 11.56
CA LEU A 60 -8.19 -3.46 11.90
C LEU A 60 -6.69 -3.78 11.86
N LYS A 61 -5.94 -3.20 10.93
CA LYS A 61 -4.52 -3.55 10.71
C LYS A 61 -3.64 -2.31 10.70
N ASP A 62 -2.41 -2.46 11.17
CA ASP A 62 -1.39 -1.42 11.03
C ASP A 62 -1.01 -1.15 9.57
N SER A 63 -1.16 -2.14 8.69
CA SER A 63 -0.97 -2.02 7.24
C SER A 63 -2.08 -1.22 6.53
N GLN A 64 -3.08 -0.76 7.27
CA GLN A 64 -4.17 0.07 6.76
C GLN A 64 -4.20 1.45 7.41
N LYS A 65 -3.08 1.92 7.97
CA LYS A 65 -2.99 3.19 8.70
C LYS A 65 -2.05 4.19 8.02
N PRO A 66 -2.35 4.61 6.77
CA PRO A 66 -1.47 5.49 6.02
C PRO A 66 -1.40 6.92 6.58
N ALA A 67 -2.47 7.43 7.21
CA ALA A 67 -2.44 8.78 7.80
C ALA A 67 -1.47 8.82 8.97
N LYS A 68 -1.52 7.82 9.87
CA LYS A 68 -0.53 7.67 10.94
C LYS A 68 0.89 7.50 10.45
N TRP A 69 1.10 6.83 9.31
CA TRP A 69 2.44 6.71 8.73
C TRP A 69 3.02 8.08 8.39
N PHE A 70 2.23 8.99 7.79
CA PHE A 70 2.67 10.36 7.55
C PHE A 70 2.91 11.13 8.85
N GLU A 71 2.08 10.94 9.88
CA GLU A 71 2.26 11.59 11.19
C GLU A 71 3.50 11.10 11.96
N CYS A 72 3.93 9.84 11.74
CA CYS A 72 5.09 9.27 12.45
C CYS A 72 6.42 9.52 11.73
N LEU A 73 6.39 9.91 10.45
CA LEU A 73 7.57 10.24 9.64
C LEU A 73 7.94 11.74 9.69
N LEU A 74 7.01 12.60 10.11
CA LEU A 74 7.18 14.05 10.26
C LEU A 74 7.43 14.41 11.73
#